data_AF-A0A1U9KGF8-F1
#
_entry.id   AF-A0A1U9KGF8-F1
#
_cell.length_a   1.000
_cell.length_b   1.000
_cell.length_c   1.000
_cell.angle_alpha   90.00
_cell.angle_beta   90.00
_cell.angle_gamma   90.00
#
_symmetry.space_group_name_H-M   'P 1'
#
loop_
_entity.id
_entity.type
_entity.pdbx_description
1 polymer ?
#
loop_
_entity_poly.entity_id
_entity_poly.type
_entity_poly.pdbx_seq_one_letter_code
_entity_poly.pdbx_strand_id
1 'polypeptide(L)'
;MSEYVLVSEEEKPSRFQQAQELMKDGDYEEACDIFEKLAKSFPDDRGIWWQYLSALNRARLTDKADEYTEWCYRAFPGDLGFTLAWMRGFDARADWDESIRRRYEILAQHDPRTDPDYLPVITEFFLPLVEKKDFNAIRTLLNQYWNILTRNDECGAATYFALEAIGDFHRQLELCDIFLKRCDPADPVVHGVNYANLRVMVQSALWNQEILSRRHSHTKVVSFGQNCLPYSMSNRWGLLKYIGNPDNITIFDLGAFSRNSAPEALLSDFEGFRNPENYYESRDAVGAPQMMHKPTGVHFGHERGRTIIGNDQEKFFSLINKKIDAFQNMWNEGRCLLVYSVTGQCDLPELVRSMEKALEEKSSRLLILNCTRQAMDCPSSQFVTYTHTPFPFDYHWNEITNFTKDVGLAFDARIMAAIKQEIDRMDRS
;
A
#
# COMPACT_ATOMS: atom_id res chain seq x y z
N MET A 1 29.37 33.92 14.72
CA MET A 1 29.91 32.55 14.87
C MET A 1 29.91 32.23 16.35
N SER A 2 28.97 31.41 16.81
CA SER A 2 28.93 30.96 18.21
C SER A 2 30.04 29.92 18.40
N GLU A 3 30.94 30.14 19.36
CA GLU A 3 31.92 29.13 19.78
C GLU A 3 31.17 27.90 20.29
N TYR A 4 31.21 26.80 19.54
CA TYR A 4 30.68 25.53 19.98
C TYR A 4 31.56 24.99 21.11
N VAL A 5 31.00 24.89 22.31
CA VAL A 5 31.65 24.22 23.44
C VAL A 5 31.50 22.71 23.22
N LEU A 6 32.63 22.03 23.01
CA LEU A 6 32.68 20.57 22.88
C LEU A 6 32.45 19.90 24.24
N VAL A 7 31.76 18.76 24.22
CA VAL A 7 31.50 17.92 25.40
C VAL A 7 32.74 17.07 25.67
N SER A 8 33.21 17.04 26.91
CA SER A 8 34.34 16.20 27.31
C SER A 8 33.95 14.72 27.47
N GLU A 9 34.92 13.80 27.41
CA GLU A 9 34.68 12.36 27.65
C GLU A 9 34.05 12.09 29.04
N GLU A 10 34.39 12.90 30.04
CA GLU A 10 33.82 12.78 31.40
C GLU A 10 32.33 13.17 31.44
N GLU A 11 31.92 14.15 30.63
CA GLU A 11 30.53 14.61 30.55
C GLU A 11 29.68 13.75 29.61
N LYS A 12 30.29 12.99 28.70
CA LYS A 12 29.59 12.21 27.66
C LYS A 12 28.48 11.32 28.22
N PRO A 13 28.68 10.49 29.28
CA PRO A 13 27.63 9.62 29.78
C PRO A 13 26.43 10.38 30.37
N SER A 14 26.68 11.45 31.13
CA SER A 14 25.59 12.22 31.76
C SER A 14 24.78 12.98 30.72
N ARG A 15 25.44 13.59 29.73
CA ARG A 15 24.78 14.27 28.60
C ARG A 15 23.97 13.30 27.74
N PHE A 16 24.51 12.11 27.46
CA PHE A 16 23.79 11.09 26.71
C PHE A 16 22.55 10.61 27.47
N GLN A 17 22.67 10.35 28.78
CA GLN A 17 21.52 9.99 29.62
C GLN A 17 20.47 11.09 29.66
N GLN A 18 20.88 12.35 29.83
CA GLN A 18 19.98 13.50 29.80
C GLN A 18 19.17 13.55 28.49
N ALA A 19 19.84 13.38 27.34
CA ALA A 19 19.16 13.36 26.04
C ALA A 19 18.21 12.17 25.89
N GLN A 20 18.56 10.99 26.44
CA GLN A 20 17.67 9.82 26.46
C GLN A 20 16.44 10.02 27.34
N GLU A 21 16.55 10.76 28.44
CA GLU A 21 15.42 11.12 29.31
C GLU A 21 14.45 12.06 28.56
N LEU A 22 14.97 13.12 27.93
CA LEU A 22 14.17 14.01 27.07
C LEU A 22 13.46 13.25 25.94
N MET A 23 14.13 12.27 25.32
CA MET A 23 13.51 11.41 24.31
C MET A 23 12.34 10.58 24.84
N LYS A 24 12.36 10.19 26.11
CA LYS A 24 11.24 9.45 26.74
C LYS A 24 10.10 10.37 27.11
N ASP A 25 10.41 11.59 27.53
CA ASP A 25 9.43 12.60 27.94
C ASP A 25 8.76 13.29 26.73
N GLY A 26 9.34 13.14 25.53
CA GLY A 26 8.81 13.66 24.27
C GLY A 26 9.42 15.00 23.85
N ASP A 27 10.42 15.48 24.60
CA ASP A 27 11.12 16.75 24.38
C ASP A 27 12.20 16.59 23.30
N TYR A 28 11.76 16.24 22.09
CA TYR A 28 12.65 15.79 21.02
C TYR A 28 13.60 16.87 20.50
N GLU A 29 13.17 18.15 20.45
CA GLU A 29 14.03 19.25 19.97
C GLU A 29 15.19 19.51 20.93
N GLU A 30 14.94 19.48 22.24
CA GLU A 30 15.98 19.66 23.26
C GLU A 30 16.94 18.46 23.28
N ALA A 31 16.41 17.24 23.09
CA ALA A 31 17.24 16.06 22.89
C ALA A 31 18.13 16.19 21.64
N CYS A 32 17.62 16.74 20.54
CA CYS A 32 18.39 17.00 19.32
C CYS A 32 19.58 17.92 19.59
N ASP A 33 19.38 19.01 20.35
CA ASP A 33 20.46 19.96 20.66
C ASP A 33 21.60 19.31 21.45
N ILE A 34 21.28 18.41 22.38
CA ILE A 34 22.28 17.67 23.16
C ILE A 34 22.99 16.64 22.28
N PHE A 35 22.23 15.84 21.52
CA PHE A 35 22.81 14.84 20.63
C PHE A 35 23.67 15.46 19.53
N GLU A 36 23.32 16.65 19.01
CA GLU A 36 24.14 17.36 18.03
C GLU A 36 25.52 17.73 18.60
N LYS A 37 25.54 18.25 19.84
CA LYS A 37 26.80 18.59 20.53
C LYS A 37 27.64 17.35 20.80
N LEU A 38 26.99 16.26 21.22
CA LEU A 38 27.66 14.96 21.40
C LEU A 38 28.24 14.45 20.08
N ALA A 39 27.47 14.46 18.99
CA ALA A 39 27.90 13.97 17.68
C ALA A 39 29.08 14.77 17.13
N LYS A 40 29.08 16.09 17.31
CA LYS A 40 30.21 16.95 16.92
C LYS A 40 31.45 16.75 17.80
N SER A 41 31.27 16.39 19.07
CA SER A 41 32.38 16.15 20.01
C SER A 41 32.99 14.75 19.86
N PHE A 42 32.17 13.79 19.44
CA PHE A 42 32.55 12.38 19.25
C PHE A 42 32.13 11.90 17.85
N PRO A 43 32.74 12.44 16.77
CA PRO A 43 32.29 12.20 15.40
C PRO A 43 32.40 10.75 14.94
N ASP A 44 33.23 9.93 15.59
CA ASP A 44 33.39 8.50 15.27
C ASP A 44 32.42 7.59 16.05
N ASP A 45 31.66 8.14 17.01
CA ASP A 45 30.72 7.37 17.82
C ASP A 45 29.38 7.16 17.09
N ARG A 46 29.28 6.02 16.42
CA ARG A 46 28.08 5.61 15.67
C ARG A 46 26.82 5.54 16.55
N GLY A 47 26.97 5.18 17.82
CA GLY A 47 25.86 5.09 18.76
C GLY A 47 25.24 6.46 19.00
N ILE A 48 26.06 7.50 19.16
CA ILE A 48 25.59 8.89 19.28
C ILE A 48 24.90 9.35 18.00
N TRP A 49 25.50 9.09 16.83
CA TRP A 49 24.89 9.45 15.55
C TRP A 49 23.53 8.79 15.33
N TRP A 50 23.39 7.51 15.69
CA TRP A 50 22.11 6.82 15.60
C TRP A 50 21.04 7.46 16.49
N GLN A 51 21.39 7.82 17.72
CA GLN A 51 20.47 8.51 18.62
C GLN A 51 20.14 9.93 18.13
N TYR A 52 21.10 10.62 17.52
CA TYR A 52 20.86 11.93 16.96
C TYR A 52 19.86 11.88 15.78
N LEU A 53 20.06 10.98 14.81
CA LEU A 53 19.12 10.78 13.71
C LEU A 53 17.73 10.36 14.22
N SER A 54 17.69 9.49 15.23
CA SER A 54 16.47 9.04 15.91
C SER A 54 15.71 10.21 16.57
N ALA A 55 16.42 11.17 17.17
CA ALA A 55 15.85 12.38 17.75
C ALA A 55 15.35 13.34 16.67
N LEU A 56 16.14 13.60 15.62
CA LEU A 56 15.75 14.47 14.51
C LEU A 56 14.46 14.00 13.84
N ASN A 57 14.33 12.68 13.61
CA ASN A 57 13.13 12.09 13.04
C ASN A 57 11.90 12.26 13.94
N ARG A 58 12.03 12.09 15.27
CA ARG A 58 10.92 12.29 16.22
C ARG A 58 10.54 13.76 16.39
N ALA A 59 11.51 14.66 16.32
CA ALA A 59 11.31 16.11 16.28
C ALA A 59 10.77 16.60 14.92
N ARG A 60 10.63 15.71 13.92
CA ARG A 60 10.20 16.04 12.54
C ARG A 60 11.12 17.06 11.84
N LEU A 61 12.38 17.16 12.26
CA LEU A 61 13.43 18.01 11.65
C LEU A 61 14.01 17.33 10.40
N THR A 62 13.15 17.13 9.40
CA THR A 62 13.37 16.22 8.26
C THR A 62 14.58 16.63 7.41
N ASP A 63 14.72 17.90 7.06
CA ASP A 63 15.83 18.37 6.19
C ASP A 63 17.19 18.13 6.86
N LYS A 64 17.25 18.33 8.18
CA LYS A 64 18.46 18.10 8.98
C LYS A 64 18.73 16.60 9.15
N ALA A 65 17.68 15.79 9.32
CA ALA A 65 17.80 14.34 9.36
C ALA A 65 18.38 13.79 8.05
N ASP A 66 17.93 14.30 6.89
CA ASP A 66 18.45 13.90 5.58
C ASP A 66 19.92 14.25 5.40
N GLU A 67 20.31 15.49 5.74
CA GLU A 67 21.70 15.95 5.65
C GLU A 67 22.63 15.03 6.44
N TYR A 68 22.28 14.74 7.70
CA TYR A 68 23.13 13.90 8.54
C TYR A 68 23.02 12.41 8.22
N THR A 69 21.92 11.95 7.64
CA THR A 69 21.81 10.57 7.15
C THR A 69 22.73 10.36 5.94
N GLU A 70 22.77 11.32 5.00
CA GLU A 70 23.72 11.34 3.89
C GLU A 70 25.17 11.37 4.40
N TRP A 71 25.46 12.22 5.38
CA TRP A 71 26.78 12.29 5.99
C TRP A 71 27.17 10.97 6.67
N CYS A 72 26.29 10.36 7.47
CA CYS A 72 26.57 9.09 8.17
C CYS A 72 26.82 7.94 7.20
N TYR A 73 26.04 7.83 6.12
CA TYR A 73 26.27 6.84 5.06
C TYR A 73 27.68 6.97 4.46
N ARG A 74 28.13 8.21 4.19
CA ARG A 74 29.46 8.47 3.64
C ARG A 74 30.59 8.28 4.66
N ALA A 75 30.36 8.65 5.91
CA ALA A 75 31.35 8.56 6.99
C ALA A 75 31.53 7.11 7.48
N PHE A 76 30.49 6.29 7.40
CA PHE A 76 30.46 4.90 7.88
C PHE A 76 30.02 3.92 6.78
N PRO A 77 30.78 3.78 5.67
CA PRO A 77 30.34 3.04 4.47
C PRO A 77 30.14 1.52 4.65
N GLY A 78 30.54 0.96 5.79
CA GLY A 78 30.29 -0.46 6.14
C GLY A 78 29.24 -0.66 7.23
N ASP A 79 28.55 0.39 7.65
CA ASP A 79 27.50 0.30 8.66
C ASP A 79 26.14 0.12 8.00
N LEU A 80 25.64 -1.12 8.02
CA LEU A 80 24.35 -1.48 7.42
C LEU A 80 23.19 -0.63 7.97
N GLY A 81 23.24 -0.25 9.25
CA GLY A 81 22.21 0.57 9.88
C GLY A 81 22.09 1.95 9.20
N PHE A 82 23.22 2.62 8.99
CA PHE A 82 23.25 3.89 8.26
C PHE A 82 22.94 3.74 6.77
N THR A 83 23.41 2.67 6.13
CA THR A 83 23.05 2.38 4.72
C THR A 83 21.54 2.22 4.54
N LEU A 84 20.88 1.43 5.39
CA LEU A 84 19.43 1.23 5.31
C LEU A 84 18.66 2.50 5.69
N ALA A 85 19.13 3.27 6.69
CA ALA A 85 18.52 4.56 7.02
C ALA A 85 18.57 5.53 5.84
N TRP A 86 19.72 5.62 5.18
CA TRP A 86 19.92 6.44 3.99
C TRP A 86 19.02 6.03 2.82
N MET A 87 18.91 4.73 2.57
CA MET A 87 18.01 4.18 1.56
C MET A 87 16.54 4.50 1.84
N ARG A 88 16.10 4.42 3.12
CA ARG A 88 14.70 4.59 3.54
C ARG A 88 14.24 6.04 3.68
N GLY A 89 15.16 7.00 3.79
CA GLY A 89 14.83 8.41 4.09
C GLY A 89 13.82 9.07 3.13
N PHE A 90 13.68 8.55 1.92
CA PHE A 90 12.77 9.07 0.90
C PHE A 90 11.43 8.31 0.81
N ASP A 91 11.31 7.14 1.46
CA ASP A 91 10.10 6.31 1.45
C ASP A 91 8.94 7.01 2.19
N ALA A 92 9.22 7.62 3.34
CA ALA A 92 8.22 8.31 4.15
C ALA A 92 7.57 9.48 3.38
N ARG A 93 8.34 10.12 2.50
CA ARG A 93 7.90 11.26 1.66
C ARG A 93 7.33 10.84 0.31
N ALA A 94 7.30 9.54 0.04
CA ALA A 94 6.88 8.98 -1.24
C ALA A 94 7.67 9.58 -2.43
N ASP A 95 8.96 9.86 -2.24
CA ASP A 95 9.87 10.14 -3.34
C ASP A 95 10.48 8.82 -3.83
N TRP A 96 9.67 8.13 -4.62
CA TRP A 96 9.96 6.80 -5.13
C TRP A 96 11.12 6.80 -6.11
N ASP A 97 11.35 7.89 -6.84
CA ASP A 97 12.48 8.01 -7.77
C ASP A 97 13.81 7.97 -7.01
N GLU A 98 13.97 8.80 -5.99
CA GLU A 98 15.18 8.81 -5.18
C GLU A 98 15.32 7.53 -4.34
N SER A 99 14.22 7.05 -3.77
CA SER A 99 14.15 5.77 -3.04
C SER A 99 14.66 4.59 -3.88
N ILE A 100 14.28 4.51 -5.15
CA ILE A 100 14.72 3.47 -6.09
C ILE A 100 16.16 3.68 -6.53
N ARG A 101 16.56 4.93 -6.84
CA ARG A 101 17.94 5.26 -7.23
C ARG A 101 18.93 4.82 -6.17
N ARG A 102 18.66 5.12 -4.90
CA ARG A 102 19.49 4.74 -3.74
C ARG A 102 19.61 3.23 -3.59
N ARG A 103 18.52 2.49 -3.75
CA ARG A 103 18.56 1.03 -3.69
C ARG A 103 19.40 0.43 -4.81
N TYR A 104 19.30 0.94 -6.05
CA TYR A 104 20.17 0.52 -7.13
C TYR A 104 21.65 0.85 -6.85
N GLU A 105 21.94 1.99 -6.23
CA GLU A 105 23.31 2.35 -5.82
C GLU A 105 23.89 1.34 -4.82
N ILE A 106 23.08 0.89 -3.86
CA ILE A 106 23.52 -0.16 -2.91
C ILE A 106 23.68 -1.51 -3.60
N LEU A 107 22.74 -1.92 -4.46
CA LEU A 107 22.83 -3.19 -5.19
C LEU A 107 24.00 -3.26 -6.19
N ALA A 108 24.51 -2.11 -6.64
CA ALA A 108 25.71 -2.05 -7.46
C ALA A 108 26.99 -2.35 -6.66
N GLN A 109 26.95 -2.14 -5.33
CA GLN A 109 28.09 -2.31 -4.42
C GLN A 109 28.01 -3.62 -3.65
N HIS A 110 26.79 -4.06 -3.31
CA HIS A 110 26.51 -5.25 -2.51
C HIS A 110 25.52 -6.14 -3.24
N ASP A 111 25.93 -7.36 -3.56
CA ASP A 111 25.04 -8.37 -4.14
C ASP A 111 24.49 -9.28 -3.03
N PRO A 112 23.17 -9.23 -2.73
CA PRO A 112 22.55 -10.04 -1.68
C PRO A 112 22.69 -11.55 -1.84
N ARG A 113 23.11 -12.03 -3.02
CA ARG A 113 23.42 -13.46 -3.25
C ARG A 113 24.73 -13.87 -2.60
N THR A 114 25.68 -12.95 -2.45
CA THR A 114 26.98 -13.17 -1.81
C THR A 114 27.11 -12.43 -0.48
N ASP A 115 26.26 -11.44 -0.23
CA ASP A 115 26.23 -10.60 0.99
C ASP A 115 24.81 -10.54 1.56
N PRO A 116 24.34 -11.60 2.26
CA PRO A 116 22.94 -11.74 2.67
C PRO A 116 22.44 -10.66 3.63
N ASP A 117 23.34 -9.94 4.31
CA ASP A 117 22.99 -8.83 5.20
C ASP A 117 22.28 -7.69 4.46
N TYR A 118 22.46 -7.61 3.14
CA TYR A 118 21.80 -6.64 2.25
C TYR A 118 20.50 -7.17 1.61
N LEU A 119 20.00 -8.34 2.02
CA LEU A 119 18.66 -8.82 1.60
C LEU A 119 17.53 -7.80 1.82
N PRO A 120 17.51 -7.01 2.92
CA PRO A 120 16.51 -5.97 3.12
C PRO A 120 16.42 -4.97 1.95
N VAL A 121 17.53 -4.70 1.24
CA VAL A 121 17.55 -3.79 0.08
C VAL A 121 16.62 -4.29 -1.03
N ILE A 122 16.52 -5.61 -1.23
CA ILE A 122 15.62 -6.21 -2.23
C ILE A 122 14.18 -6.21 -1.73
N THR A 123 13.94 -6.69 -0.51
CA THR A 123 12.57 -6.80 0.02
C THR A 123 11.90 -5.43 0.16
N GLU A 124 12.68 -4.39 0.50
CA GLU A 124 12.20 -3.02 0.61
C GLU A 124 12.18 -2.28 -0.73
N PHE A 125 12.67 -2.90 -1.81
CA PHE A 125 12.54 -2.39 -3.18
C PHE A 125 11.11 -2.54 -3.70
N PHE A 126 10.38 -3.55 -3.23
CA PHE A 126 9.08 -3.89 -3.79
C PHE A 126 8.03 -2.81 -3.58
N LEU A 127 7.97 -2.17 -2.40
CA LEU A 127 6.99 -1.11 -2.16
C LEU A 127 7.16 0.09 -3.12
N PRO A 128 8.34 0.73 -3.24
CA PRO A 128 8.55 1.80 -4.22
C PRO A 128 8.21 1.40 -5.67
N LEU A 129 8.56 0.18 -6.08
CA LEU A 129 8.24 -0.30 -7.44
C LEU A 129 6.75 -0.53 -7.65
N VAL A 130 6.04 -1.04 -6.63
CA VAL A 130 4.59 -1.18 -6.67
C VAL A 130 3.92 0.20 -6.73
N GLU A 131 4.42 1.20 -5.99
CA GLU A 131 3.88 2.56 -6.06
C GLU A 131 4.13 3.21 -7.42
N LYS A 132 5.33 3.06 -7.99
CA LYS A 132 5.62 3.48 -9.38
C LYS A 132 4.96 2.62 -10.45
N LYS A 133 4.36 1.50 -10.08
CA LYS A 133 3.79 0.51 -10.99
C LYS A 133 4.81 -0.06 -11.99
N ASP A 134 6.09 -0.14 -11.61
CA ASP A 134 7.16 -0.74 -12.42
C ASP A 134 7.23 -2.25 -12.20
N PHE A 135 6.23 -2.94 -12.76
CA PHE A 135 6.08 -4.38 -12.60
C PHE A 135 7.15 -5.19 -13.35
N ASN A 136 7.80 -4.60 -14.36
CA ASN A 136 8.90 -5.23 -15.07
C ASN A 136 10.17 -5.30 -14.22
N ALA A 137 10.49 -4.24 -13.47
CA ALA A 137 11.57 -4.26 -12.50
C ALA A 137 11.29 -5.27 -11.38
N ILE A 138 10.05 -5.36 -10.88
CA ILE A 138 9.67 -6.37 -9.87
C ILE A 138 9.93 -7.79 -10.42
N ARG A 139 9.47 -8.10 -11.64
CA ARG A 139 9.72 -9.40 -12.29
C ARG A 139 11.22 -9.69 -12.43
N THR A 140 12.00 -8.69 -12.80
CA THR A 140 13.47 -8.80 -12.94
C THR A 140 14.13 -9.16 -11.60
N LEU A 141 13.82 -8.41 -10.54
CA LEU A 141 14.36 -8.66 -9.21
C LEU A 141 13.94 -10.03 -8.68
N LEU A 142 12.66 -10.39 -8.81
CA LEU A 142 12.17 -11.71 -8.40
C LEU A 142 12.89 -12.84 -9.15
N ASN A 143 13.09 -12.72 -10.46
CA ASN A 143 13.84 -13.72 -11.24
C ASN A 143 15.30 -13.84 -10.78
N GLN A 144 15.96 -12.72 -10.52
CA GLN A 144 17.37 -12.69 -10.14
C GLN A 144 17.61 -13.22 -8.73
N TYR A 145 16.71 -12.93 -7.79
CA TYR A 145 16.88 -13.19 -6.36
C TYR A 145 15.95 -14.28 -5.80
N TRP A 146 15.16 -14.98 -6.64
CA TRP A 146 14.20 -16.00 -6.21
C TRP A 146 14.78 -16.99 -5.19
N ASN A 147 15.95 -17.55 -5.50
CA ASN A 147 16.57 -18.58 -4.68
C ASN A 147 16.95 -18.08 -3.27
N ILE A 148 17.37 -16.82 -3.12
CA ILE A 148 17.76 -16.29 -1.82
C ILE A 148 16.54 -15.79 -1.04
N LEU A 149 15.59 -15.14 -1.72
CA LEU A 149 14.32 -14.68 -1.13
C LEU A 149 13.48 -15.83 -0.59
N THR A 150 13.51 -16.99 -1.26
CA THR A 150 12.75 -18.17 -0.81
C THR A 150 13.47 -19.00 0.24
N ARG A 151 14.75 -18.74 0.54
CA ARG A 151 15.53 -19.43 1.59
C ARG A 151 15.49 -18.72 2.93
N ASN A 152 15.20 -17.41 2.94
CA ASN A 152 15.12 -16.63 4.16
C ASN A 152 13.65 -16.33 4.48
N ASP A 153 13.21 -16.82 5.63
CA ASP A 153 11.81 -16.75 6.04
C ASP A 153 11.35 -15.29 6.31
N GLU A 154 12.27 -14.39 6.66
CA GLU A 154 11.99 -12.96 6.85
C GLU A 154 11.58 -12.26 5.54
N CYS A 155 11.97 -12.82 4.39
CA CYS A 155 11.67 -12.25 3.07
C CYS A 155 10.26 -12.62 2.57
N GLY A 156 9.59 -13.60 3.17
CA GLY A 156 8.41 -14.21 2.58
C GLY A 156 7.23 -13.25 2.43
N ALA A 157 6.95 -12.41 3.43
CA ALA A 157 5.86 -11.43 3.38
C ALA A 157 6.05 -10.39 2.25
N ALA A 158 7.23 -9.79 2.16
CA ALA A 158 7.57 -8.82 1.12
C ALA A 158 7.57 -9.44 -0.28
N THR A 159 8.10 -10.66 -0.40
CA THR A 159 8.10 -11.43 -1.66
C THR A 159 6.68 -11.77 -2.10
N TYR A 160 5.82 -12.20 -1.18
CA TYR A 160 4.42 -12.49 -1.45
C TYR A 160 3.67 -11.23 -1.94
N PHE A 161 3.89 -10.09 -1.27
CA PHE A 161 3.33 -8.79 -1.67
C PHE A 161 3.75 -8.39 -3.09
N ALA A 162 5.02 -8.56 -3.43
CA ALA A 162 5.54 -8.27 -4.77
C ALA A 162 4.88 -9.12 -5.85
N LEU A 163 4.72 -10.42 -5.57
CA LEU A 163 4.05 -11.36 -6.47
C LEU A 163 2.56 -11.06 -6.63
N GLU A 164 1.88 -10.65 -5.55
CA GLU A 164 0.47 -10.24 -5.57
C GLU A 164 0.25 -9.04 -6.49
N ALA A 165 1.15 -8.04 -6.41
CA ALA A 165 1.06 -6.83 -7.22
C ALA A 165 1.18 -7.11 -8.74
N ILE A 166 2.01 -8.09 -9.12
CA ILE A 166 2.23 -8.46 -10.52
C ILE A 166 1.33 -9.61 -11.00
N GLY A 167 0.47 -10.15 -10.13
CA GLY A 167 -0.44 -11.26 -10.45
C GLY A 167 0.22 -12.60 -10.69
N ASP A 168 1.40 -12.86 -10.09
CA ASP A 168 2.10 -14.13 -10.28
C ASP A 168 1.66 -15.17 -9.24
N PHE A 169 0.41 -15.61 -9.37
CA PHE A 169 -0.21 -16.57 -8.46
C PHE A 169 0.50 -17.93 -8.44
N HIS A 170 1.13 -18.34 -9.55
CA HIS A 170 1.89 -19.58 -9.60
C HIS A 170 3.11 -19.53 -8.68
N ARG A 171 3.88 -18.43 -8.71
CA ARG A 171 5.00 -18.26 -7.78
C ARG A 171 4.56 -17.95 -6.36
N GLN A 172 3.39 -17.32 -6.15
CA GLN A 172 2.84 -17.21 -4.78
C GLN A 172 2.55 -18.58 -4.19
N LEU A 173 2.00 -19.50 -4.99
CA LEU A 173 1.74 -20.88 -4.56
C LEU A 173 3.05 -21.62 -4.27
N GLU A 174 4.05 -21.49 -5.15
CA GLU A 174 5.39 -22.06 -4.94
C GLU A 174 6.03 -21.54 -3.65
N LEU A 175 5.97 -20.23 -3.40
CA LEU A 175 6.49 -19.61 -2.17
C LEU A 175 5.81 -20.21 -0.92
N CYS A 176 4.49 -20.31 -0.93
CA CYS A 176 3.74 -20.92 0.18
C CYS A 176 4.16 -22.38 0.40
N ASP A 177 4.30 -23.17 -0.67
CA ASP A 177 4.73 -24.57 -0.59
C ASP A 177 6.16 -24.71 -0.06
N ILE A 178 7.07 -23.78 -0.41
CA ILE A 178 8.45 -23.78 0.10
C ILE A 178 8.46 -23.52 1.61
N PHE A 179 7.70 -22.53 2.07
CA PHE A 179 7.70 -22.11 3.48
C PHE A 179 6.98 -23.15 4.35
N LEU A 180 5.86 -23.70 3.89
CA LEU A 180 5.13 -24.76 4.60
C LEU A 180 5.95 -26.04 4.80
N LYS A 181 6.86 -26.37 3.88
CA LYS A 181 7.79 -27.51 4.06
C LYS A 181 8.74 -27.35 5.24
N ARG A 182 8.94 -26.12 5.72
CA ARG A 182 9.83 -25.80 6.85
C ARG A 182 9.08 -25.59 8.16
N CYS A 183 7.76 -25.41 8.09
CA CYS A 183 6.93 -25.21 9.27
C CYS A 183 6.61 -26.54 9.97
N ASP A 184 6.28 -26.46 11.27
CA ASP A 184 5.52 -27.53 11.90
C ASP A 184 4.13 -27.58 11.23
N PRO A 185 3.65 -28.75 10.75
CA PRO A 185 2.28 -28.86 10.21
C PRO A 185 1.18 -28.39 11.17
N ALA A 186 1.43 -28.38 12.49
CA ALA A 186 0.51 -27.86 13.50
C ALA A 186 0.63 -26.34 13.71
N ASP A 187 1.71 -25.71 13.22
CA ASP A 187 1.96 -24.26 13.31
C ASP A 187 2.52 -23.71 11.99
N PRO A 188 1.65 -23.41 11.01
CA PRO A 188 2.05 -22.88 9.70
C PRO A 188 2.35 -21.37 9.70
N VAL A 189 2.62 -20.78 10.88
CA VAL A 189 2.83 -19.34 11.04
C VAL A 189 4.31 -19.02 11.11
N VAL A 190 4.77 -18.15 10.21
CA VAL A 190 6.16 -17.69 10.14
C VAL A 190 6.18 -16.17 10.12
N HIS A 191 6.88 -15.55 11.08
CA HIS A 191 6.89 -14.09 11.29
C HIS A 191 5.48 -13.45 11.32
N GLY A 192 4.52 -14.14 11.93
CA GLY A 192 3.12 -13.67 12.04
C GLY A 192 2.27 -13.87 10.78
N VAL A 193 2.79 -14.52 9.74
CA VAL A 193 2.09 -14.83 8.48
C VAL A 193 1.73 -16.30 8.44
N ASN A 194 0.45 -16.62 8.25
CA ASN A 194 -0.01 -18.00 8.10
C ASN A 194 0.05 -18.43 6.63
N TYR A 195 1.06 -19.23 6.27
CA TYR A 195 1.29 -19.65 4.89
C TYR A 195 0.31 -20.72 4.41
N ALA A 196 -0.35 -21.45 5.31
CA ALA A 196 -1.39 -22.41 4.94
C ALA A 196 -2.63 -21.66 4.44
N ASN A 197 -3.01 -20.58 5.12
CA ASN A 197 -4.12 -19.73 4.72
C ASN A 197 -3.80 -18.92 3.45
N LEU A 198 -2.57 -18.40 3.30
CA LEU A 198 -2.12 -17.81 2.03
C LEU A 198 -2.26 -18.79 0.87
N ARG A 199 -1.81 -20.03 1.07
CA ARG A 199 -1.91 -21.08 0.05
C ARG A 199 -3.35 -21.31 -0.41
N VAL A 200 -4.31 -21.38 0.53
CA VAL A 200 -5.74 -21.53 0.21
C VAL A 200 -6.26 -20.35 -0.62
N MET A 201 -5.87 -19.13 -0.27
CA MET A 201 -6.25 -17.93 -1.03
C MET A 201 -5.68 -17.96 -2.45
N VAL A 202 -4.40 -18.27 -2.62
CA VAL A 202 -3.75 -18.33 -3.95
C VAL A 202 -4.34 -19.44 -4.82
N GLN A 203 -4.63 -20.61 -4.25
CA GLN A 203 -5.31 -21.68 -4.98
C GLN A 203 -6.71 -21.24 -5.44
N SER A 204 -7.43 -20.51 -4.58
CA SER A 204 -8.72 -19.93 -4.94
C SER A 204 -8.57 -18.87 -6.03
N ALA A 205 -7.50 -18.07 -6.01
CA ALA A 205 -7.21 -17.06 -7.02
C ALA A 205 -6.96 -17.68 -8.41
N LEU A 206 -6.14 -18.73 -8.48
CA LEU A 206 -5.91 -19.49 -9.72
C LEU A 206 -7.22 -20.06 -10.27
N TRP A 207 -8.05 -20.65 -9.41
CA TRP A 207 -9.37 -21.15 -9.80
C TRP A 207 -10.27 -20.02 -10.33
N ASN A 208 -10.32 -18.89 -9.62
CA ASN A 208 -11.17 -17.77 -10.00
C ASN A 208 -10.73 -17.16 -11.34
N GLN A 209 -9.42 -17.07 -11.62
CA GLN A 209 -8.91 -16.67 -12.93
C GLN A 209 -9.38 -17.64 -14.03
N GLU A 210 -9.34 -18.94 -13.77
CA GLU A 210 -9.85 -19.93 -14.72
C GLU A 210 -11.35 -19.72 -14.99
N ILE A 211 -12.18 -19.50 -13.95
CA ILE A 211 -13.61 -19.19 -14.12
C ILE A 211 -13.80 -17.95 -14.99
N LEU A 212 -13.12 -16.85 -14.67
CA LEU A 212 -13.31 -15.57 -15.36
C LEU A 212 -12.77 -15.56 -16.79
N SER A 213 -11.86 -16.49 -17.11
CA SER A 213 -11.35 -16.70 -18.46
C SER A 213 -12.25 -17.56 -19.35
N ARG A 214 -13.30 -18.20 -18.78
CA ARG A 214 -14.24 -19.01 -19.56
C ARG A 214 -14.94 -18.15 -20.61
N ARG A 215 -15.15 -18.71 -21.81
CA ARG A 215 -15.74 -18.04 -22.98
C ARG A 215 -17.08 -17.34 -22.73
N HIS A 216 -17.81 -17.74 -21.68
CA HIS A 216 -19.15 -17.22 -21.38
C HIS A 216 -19.17 -16.16 -20.27
N SER A 217 -18.06 -15.96 -19.53
CA SER A 217 -18.02 -14.97 -18.46
C SER A 217 -17.62 -13.60 -19.01
N HIS A 218 -18.62 -12.78 -19.29
CA HIS A 218 -18.41 -11.41 -19.76
C HIS A 218 -18.35 -10.39 -18.61
N THR A 219 -18.69 -10.82 -17.39
CA THR A 219 -18.69 -9.96 -16.21
C THR A 219 -17.29 -9.41 -15.93
N LYS A 220 -17.20 -8.11 -15.65
CA LYS A 220 -15.99 -7.44 -15.16
C LYS A 220 -16.20 -7.01 -13.71
N VAL A 221 -15.37 -7.52 -12.80
CA VAL A 221 -15.36 -7.04 -11.41
C VAL A 221 -14.57 -5.74 -11.37
N VAL A 222 -15.18 -4.69 -10.80
CA VAL A 222 -14.57 -3.36 -10.71
C VAL A 222 -14.67 -2.86 -9.29
N SER A 223 -13.55 -2.38 -8.74
CA SER A 223 -13.57 -1.70 -7.44
C SER A 223 -14.42 -0.44 -7.52
N PHE A 224 -15.21 -0.20 -6.47
CA PHE A 224 -16.05 0.97 -6.35
C PHE A 224 -16.25 1.32 -4.87
N GLY A 225 -16.66 2.54 -4.56
CA GLY A 225 -16.95 2.93 -3.18
C GLY A 225 -15.75 3.49 -2.42
N GLN A 226 -15.75 3.30 -1.10
CA GLN A 226 -15.15 4.30 -0.20
C GLN A 226 -13.64 4.20 0.02
N ASN A 227 -13.04 3.06 -0.32
CA ASN A 227 -11.63 2.81 -0.16
C ASN A 227 -11.15 1.70 -1.12
N CYS A 228 -9.88 1.33 -1.03
CA CYS A 228 -9.25 0.30 -1.84
C CYS A 228 -9.55 -1.15 -1.39
N LEU A 229 -10.46 -1.38 -0.43
CA LEU A 229 -10.80 -2.73 0.04
C LEU A 229 -11.31 -3.62 -1.12
N PRO A 230 -12.27 -3.18 -1.97
CA PRO A 230 -12.78 -4.02 -3.05
C PRO A 230 -11.71 -4.36 -4.08
N TYR A 231 -10.85 -3.41 -4.41
CA TYR A 231 -9.66 -3.65 -5.24
C TYR A 231 -8.74 -4.69 -4.60
N SER A 232 -8.29 -4.46 -3.35
CA SER A 232 -7.29 -5.29 -2.68
C SER A 232 -7.74 -6.75 -2.54
N MET A 233 -8.99 -6.97 -2.10
CA MET A 233 -9.52 -8.34 -1.95
C MET A 233 -9.74 -9.00 -3.31
N SER A 234 -10.33 -8.29 -4.28
CA SER A 234 -10.57 -8.87 -5.61
C SER A 234 -9.25 -9.19 -6.31
N ASN A 235 -8.21 -8.39 -6.10
CA ASN A 235 -6.86 -8.64 -6.58
C ASN A 235 -6.27 -9.91 -5.94
N ARG A 236 -6.22 -9.96 -4.60
CA ARG A 236 -5.67 -11.09 -3.83
C ARG A 236 -6.32 -12.43 -4.17
N TRP A 237 -7.63 -12.41 -4.48
CA TRP A 237 -8.42 -13.60 -4.80
C TRP A 237 -8.61 -13.83 -6.30
N GLY A 238 -7.84 -13.16 -7.17
CA GLY A 238 -7.81 -13.45 -8.61
C GLY A 238 -9.10 -13.11 -9.36
N LEU A 239 -9.90 -12.17 -8.88
CA LEU A 239 -11.19 -11.78 -9.46
C LEU A 239 -11.12 -10.57 -10.41
N LEU A 240 -10.01 -9.84 -10.41
CA LEU A 240 -9.80 -8.76 -11.38
C LEU A 240 -9.20 -9.34 -12.68
N LYS A 241 -9.70 -8.90 -13.84
CA LYS A 241 -9.16 -9.32 -15.16
C LYS A 241 -7.89 -8.57 -15.55
N TYR A 242 -7.50 -7.57 -14.78
CA TYR A 242 -6.41 -6.64 -15.10
C TYR A 242 -5.26 -6.66 -14.08
N ILE A 243 -5.19 -7.70 -13.27
CA ILE A 243 -4.11 -7.90 -12.30
C ILE A 243 -2.76 -7.88 -13.01
N GLY A 244 -1.78 -7.17 -12.43
CA GLY A 244 -0.47 -7.03 -13.02
C GLY A 244 -0.44 -6.19 -14.31
N ASN A 245 -1.53 -5.50 -14.66
CA ASN A 245 -1.55 -4.47 -15.71
C ASN A 245 -1.84 -3.09 -15.10
N PRO A 246 -0.83 -2.23 -14.97
CA PRO A 246 -0.98 -0.94 -14.31
C PRO A 246 -1.81 0.08 -15.10
N ASP A 247 -1.95 -0.12 -16.42
CA ASP A 247 -2.73 0.76 -17.30
C ASP A 247 -4.24 0.64 -17.08
N ASN A 248 -4.67 -0.50 -16.54
CA ASN A 248 -6.07 -0.81 -16.31
C ASN A 248 -6.52 -0.58 -14.86
N ILE A 249 -5.60 -0.23 -13.96
CA ILE A 249 -5.95 0.25 -12.62
C ILE A 249 -6.75 1.55 -12.79
N THR A 250 -7.86 1.66 -12.08
CA THR A 250 -8.86 2.72 -12.21
C THR A 250 -8.76 3.75 -11.10
N ILE A 251 -9.49 4.86 -11.23
CA ILE A 251 -9.53 5.91 -10.20
C ILE A 251 -10.11 5.40 -8.86
N PHE A 252 -11.04 4.43 -8.89
CA PHE A 252 -11.67 3.85 -7.70
C PHE A 252 -10.86 2.74 -7.03
N ASP A 253 -9.79 2.26 -7.66
CA ASP A 253 -8.89 1.30 -7.03
C ASP A 253 -8.01 1.98 -5.95
N LEU A 254 -7.87 3.31 -6.03
CA LEU A 254 -6.78 4.05 -5.38
C LEU A 254 -7.24 5.26 -4.55
N GLY A 255 -8.43 5.78 -4.82
CA GLY A 255 -8.99 6.93 -4.11
C GLY A 255 -9.81 6.54 -2.87
N ALA A 256 -9.80 7.42 -1.87
CA ALA A 256 -10.68 7.35 -0.71
C ALA A 256 -11.95 8.18 -0.94
N PHE A 257 -12.99 7.55 -1.48
CA PHE A 257 -14.26 8.22 -1.83
C PHE A 257 -15.22 8.27 -0.65
N SER A 258 -15.20 9.35 0.11
CA SER A 258 -16.11 9.50 1.27
C SER A 258 -17.60 9.54 0.85
N ARG A 259 -18.50 9.08 1.73
CA ARG A 259 -19.96 9.14 1.50
C ARG A 259 -20.35 8.52 0.15
N ASN A 260 -21.19 9.21 -0.62
CA ASN A 260 -21.64 8.79 -1.93
C ASN A 260 -20.81 9.47 -3.05
N SER A 261 -19.58 9.91 -2.79
CA SER A 261 -18.78 10.62 -3.82
C SER A 261 -18.38 9.75 -5.02
N ALA A 262 -18.27 8.42 -4.86
CA ALA A 262 -17.98 7.52 -5.97
C ALA A 262 -19.12 7.47 -7.03
N PRO A 263 -20.40 7.21 -6.68
CA PRO A 263 -21.50 7.31 -7.65
C PRO A 263 -21.71 8.73 -8.16
N GLU A 264 -21.51 9.78 -7.33
CA GLU A 264 -21.56 11.16 -7.81
C GLU A 264 -20.52 11.42 -8.91
N ALA A 265 -19.28 10.92 -8.74
CA ALA A 265 -18.23 11.03 -9.74
C ALA A 265 -18.61 10.33 -11.05
N LEU A 266 -19.15 9.11 -10.97
CA LEU A 266 -19.58 8.35 -12.13
C LEU A 266 -20.75 9.03 -12.86
N LEU A 267 -21.78 9.45 -12.12
CA LEU A 267 -23.01 10.02 -12.69
C LEU A 267 -22.81 11.43 -13.27
N SER A 268 -21.78 12.15 -12.81
CA SER A 268 -21.36 13.43 -13.38
C SER A 268 -20.30 13.30 -14.48
N ASP A 269 -20.05 12.09 -14.97
CA ASP A 269 -19.01 11.78 -15.97
C ASP A 269 -17.62 12.33 -15.58
N PHE A 270 -17.33 12.32 -14.27
CA PHE A 270 -16.10 12.81 -13.67
C PHE A 270 -15.79 14.29 -13.94
N GLU A 271 -16.78 15.12 -14.32
CA GLU A 271 -16.58 16.54 -14.66
C GLU A 271 -15.74 17.27 -13.59
N GLY A 272 -16.09 17.07 -12.32
CA GLY A 272 -15.36 17.66 -11.20
C GLY A 272 -13.91 17.18 -11.09
N PHE A 273 -13.68 15.87 -11.29
CA PHE A 273 -12.37 15.25 -11.16
C PHE A 273 -11.43 15.54 -12.33
N ARG A 274 -11.97 15.89 -13.50
CA ARG A 274 -11.17 16.29 -14.66
C ARG A 274 -10.71 17.74 -14.62
N ASN A 275 -11.31 18.56 -13.76
CA ASN A 275 -10.97 19.96 -13.62
C ASN A 275 -9.80 20.16 -12.64
N PRO A 276 -8.61 20.61 -13.08
CA PRO A 276 -7.46 20.84 -12.20
C PRO A 276 -7.73 21.85 -11.07
N GLU A 277 -8.59 22.83 -11.29
CA GLU A 277 -8.93 23.87 -10.29
C GLU A 277 -9.67 23.29 -9.07
N ASN A 278 -10.25 22.10 -9.21
CA ASN A 278 -10.92 21.40 -8.11
C ASN A 278 -9.95 20.68 -7.18
N TYR A 279 -8.63 20.86 -7.34
CA TYR A 279 -7.64 20.20 -6.51
C TYR A 279 -6.82 21.19 -5.68
N TYR A 280 -6.29 20.70 -4.56
CA TYR A 280 -5.24 21.38 -3.80
C TYR A 280 -4.26 20.35 -3.23
N GLU A 281 -3.00 20.76 -3.07
CA GLU A 281 -1.98 19.97 -2.40
C GLU A 281 -2.17 20.08 -0.87
N SER A 282 -2.18 18.93 -0.21
CA SER A 282 -2.13 18.75 1.24
C SER A 282 -0.94 17.86 1.61
N ARG A 283 -0.87 17.44 2.86
CA ARG A 283 0.10 16.44 3.34
C ARG A 283 -0.62 15.32 4.09
N ASP A 284 -0.11 14.11 3.94
CA ASP A 284 -0.55 12.98 4.75
C ASP A 284 0.02 13.06 6.19
N ALA A 285 -0.31 12.06 7.03
CA ALA A 285 0.12 12.01 8.42
C ALA A 285 1.65 11.96 8.61
N VAL A 286 2.39 11.51 7.60
CA VAL A 286 3.86 11.42 7.59
C VAL A 286 4.52 12.59 6.85
N GLY A 287 3.73 13.54 6.35
CA GLY A 287 4.19 14.77 5.72
C GLY A 287 4.41 14.68 4.21
N ALA A 288 4.12 13.54 3.58
CA ALA A 288 4.25 13.39 2.12
C ALA A 288 3.15 14.22 1.41
N PRO A 289 3.49 14.91 0.30
CA PRO A 289 2.50 15.60 -0.51
C PRO A 289 1.37 14.67 -0.95
N GLN A 290 0.12 15.14 -0.88
CA GLN A 290 -1.06 14.41 -1.33
C GLN A 290 -2.05 15.38 -1.99
N MET A 291 -2.70 14.94 -3.06
CA MET A 291 -3.73 15.74 -3.73
C MET A 291 -5.13 15.46 -3.17
N MET A 292 -5.88 16.53 -2.94
CA MET A 292 -7.23 16.52 -2.40
C MET A 292 -8.21 17.14 -3.41
N HIS A 293 -9.33 16.47 -3.69
CA HIS A 293 -10.40 17.00 -4.53
C HIS A 293 -11.37 17.85 -3.68
N LYS A 294 -11.29 19.18 -3.83
CA LYS A 294 -12.01 20.21 -3.04
C LYS A 294 -13.50 19.91 -2.85
N PRO A 295 -14.29 19.59 -3.91
CA PRO A 295 -15.74 19.45 -3.76
C PRO A 295 -16.18 18.28 -2.88
N THR A 296 -15.38 17.21 -2.88
CA THR A 296 -15.77 15.90 -2.29
C THR A 296 -14.94 15.50 -1.08
N GLY A 297 -13.76 16.12 -0.88
CA GLY A 297 -12.76 15.69 0.09
C GLY A 297 -12.04 14.38 -0.27
N VAL A 298 -12.25 13.83 -1.48
CA VAL A 298 -11.52 12.64 -1.93
C VAL A 298 -10.02 12.92 -1.99
N HIS A 299 -9.23 11.94 -1.56
CA HIS A 299 -7.78 11.96 -1.65
C HIS A 299 -7.26 10.67 -2.25
N PHE A 300 -6.09 10.73 -2.87
CA PHE A 300 -5.45 9.60 -3.55
C PHE A 300 -4.29 9.10 -2.69
N GLY A 301 -4.50 7.96 -2.03
CA GLY A 301 -3.54 7.41 -1.07
C GLY A 301 -2.30 6.80 -1.72
N HIS A 302 -2.44 6.33 -2.95
CA HIS A 302 -1.38 5.68 -3.72
C HIS A 302 -0.66 6.68 -4.65
N GLU A 303 -1.37 7.69 -5.14
CA GLU A 303 -0.85 8.75 -6.02
C GLU A 303 -0.34 9.95 -5.21
N ARG A 304 0.56 9.67 -4.26
CA ARG A 304 1.14 10.66 -3.35
C ARG A 304 2.65 10.84 -3.60
N GLY A 305 3.21 11.86 -2.97
CA GLY A 305 4.64 12.15 -3.01
C GLY A 305 5.06 12.99 -4.21
N ARG A 306 6.29 13.52 -4.13
CA ARG A 306 6.84 14.41 -5.18
C ARG A 306 7.09 13.71 -6.50
N THR A 307 7.31 12.40 -6.50
CA THR A 307 7.46 11.61 -7.74
C THR A 307 6.22 11.71 -8.64
N ILE A 308 5.02 11.72 -8.05
CA ILE A 308 3.76 11.73 -8.80
C ILE A 308 3.19 13.15 -8.91
N ILE A 309 3.17 13.90 -7.80
CA ILE A 309 2.56 15.23 -7.75
C ILE A 309 3.47 16.27 -8.41
N GLY A 310 4.80 16.11 -8.31
CA GLY A 310 5.73 17.08 -8.88
C GLY A 310 5.55 18.49 -8.30
N ASN A 311 6.06 19.49 -9.04
CA ASN A 311 5.92 20.91 -8.69
C ASN A 311 4.79 21.59 -9.49
N ASP A 312 4.51 21.10 -10.70
CA ASP A 312 3.52 21.64 -11.64
C ASP A 312 2.23 20.80 -11.70
N GLN A 313 2.19 19.66 -11.00
CA GLN A 313 1.04 18.76 -10.92
C GLN A 313 0.62 18.14 -12.27
N GLU A 314 1.38 18.35 -13.34
CA GLU A 314 1.04 17.87 -14.68
C GLU A 314 0.99 16.34 -14.72
N LYS A 315 2.00 15.70 -14.13
CA LYS A 315 2.07 14.23 -14.02
C LYS A 315 0.87 13.66 -13.26
N PHE A 316 0.47 14.31 -12.16
CA PHE A 316 -0.70 13.90 -11.38
C PHE A 316 -1.97 14.00 -12.21
N PHE A 317 -2.24 15.14 -12.86
CA PHE A 317 -3.46 15.30 -13.66
C PHE A 317 -3.50 14.39 -14.88
N SER A 318 -2.37 14.18 -15.55
CA SER A 318 -2.24 13.19 -16.62
C SER A 318 -2.58 11.78 -16.12
N LEU A 319 -2.03 11.40 -14.96
CA LEU A 319 -2.31 10.11 -14.33
C LEU A 319 -3.78 9.97 -13.97
N ILE A 320 -4.38 10.93 -13.26
CA ILE A 320 -5.78 10.87 -12.85
C ILE A 320 -6.71 10.77 -14.06
N ASN A 321 -6.49 11.55 -15.12
CA ASN A 321 -7.27 11.44 -16.35
C ASN A 321 -7.15 10.05 -16.97
N LYS A 322 -5.94 9.48 -17.06
CA LYS A 322 -5.74 8.11 -17.53
C LYS A 322 -6.49 7.08 -16.69
N LYS A 323 -6.53 7.25 -15.36
CA LYS A 323 -7.26 6.36 -14.44
C LYS A 323 -8.78 6.48 -14.57
N ILE A 324 -9.29 7.68 -14.87
CA ILE A 324 -10.70 7.90 -15.22
C ILE A 324 -11.01 7.22 -16.55
N ASP A 325 -10.18 7.42 -17.57
CA ASP A 325 -10.36 6.82 -18.90
C ASP A 325 -10.38 5.28 -18.80
N ALA A 326 -9.49 4.69 -18.00
CA ALA A 326 -9.47 3.25 -17.75
C ALA A 326 -10.81 2.74 -17.17
N PHE A 327 -11.35 3.46 -16.17
CA PHE A 327 -12.66 3.13 -15.62
C PHE A 327 -13.79 3.30 -16.65
N GLN A 328 -13.85 4.44 -17.34
CA GLN A 328 -14.89 4.74 -18.31
C GLN A 328 -14.89 3.74 -19.46
N ASN A 329 -13.72 3.31 -19.94
CA ASN A 329 -13.62 2.26 -20.94
C ASN A 329 -14.24 0.96 -20.44
N MET A 330 -13.90 0.51 -19.22
CA MET A 330 -14.51 -0.68 -18.62
C MET A 330 -16.03 -0.54 -18.45
N TRP A 331 -16.48 0.59 -17.92
CA TRP A 331 -17.88 0.89 -17.67
C TRP A 331 -18.72 0.95 -18.95
N ASN A 332 -18.16 1.52 -20.01
CA ASN A 332 -18.86 1.71 -21.28
C ASN A 332 -19.02 0.42 -22.09
N GLU A 333 -18.14 -0.57 -21.90
CA GLU A 333 -18.33 -1.91 -22.45
C GLU A 333 -19.53 -2.66 -21.83
N GLY A 334 -20.05 -2.18 -20.69
CA GLY A 334 -21.16 -2.79 -19.97
C GLY A 334 -20.79 -4.07 -19.20
N ARG A 335 -21.76 -4.64 -18.49
CA ARG A 335 -21.61 -5.89 -17.69
C ARG A 335 -20.54 -5.80 -16.59
N CYS A 336 -20.50 -4.66 -15.92
CA CYS A 336 -19.66 -4.48 -14.74
C CYS A 336 -20.39 -4.94 -13.47
N LEU A 337 -19.71 -5.71 -12.63
CA LEU A 337 -20.05 -5.85 -11.24
C LEU A 337 -19.25 -4.80 -10.45
N LEU A 338 -19.92 -3.71 -10.08
CA LEU A 338 -19.34 -2.70 -9.20
C LEU A 338 -19.38 -3.24 -7.77
N VAL A 339 -18.22 -3.41 -7.14
CA VAL A 339 -18.13 -3.86 -5.74
C VAL A 339 -17.89 -2.65 -4.86
N TYR A 340 -18.90 -2.25 -4.09
CA TYR A 340 -18.90 -1.06 -3.24
C TYR A 340 -18.74 -1.45 -1.77
N SER A 341 -17.64 -1.06 -1.12
CA SER A 341 -17.50 -1.22 0.34
C SER A 341 -17.90 0.05 1.08
N VAL A 342 -18.87 -0.08 2.00
CA VAL A 342 -19.21 0.95 2.98
C VAL A 342 -18.34 0.76 4.22
N THR A 343 -17.47 1.73 4.51
CA THR A 343 -16.61 1.74 5.69
C THR A 343 -16.84 2.94 6.61
N GLY A 344 -17.68 3.89 6.18
CA GLY A 344 -18.07 5.06 6.95
C GLY A 344 -19.51 5.48 6.67
N GLN A 345 -19.77 6.79 6.72
CA GLN A 345 -21.09 7.35 6.39
C GLN A 345 -21.46 7.01 4.94
N CYS A 346 -22.69 6.58 4.69
CA CYS A 346 -23.24 6.36 3.35
C CYS A 346 -24.76 6.51 3.41
N ASP A 347 -25.35 7.17 2.40
CA ASP A 347 -26.80 7.22 2.23
C ASP A 347 -27.19 6.11 1.24
N LEU A 348 -27.57 4.94 1.77
CA LEU A 348 -27.93 3.78 0.94
C LEU A 348 -29.19 4.02 0.10
N PRO A 349 -30.28 4.61 0.63
CA PRO A 349 -31.41 4.98 -0.20
C PRO A 349 -31.04 5.84 -1.40
N GLU A 350 -30.21 6.87 -1.19
CA GLU A 350 -29.77 7.74 -2.27
C GLU A 350 -28.83 7.05 -3.26
N LEU A 351 -27.88 6.24 -2.76
CA LEU A 351 -26.97 5.45 -3.59
C LEU A 351 -27.73 4.51 -4.52
N VAL A 352 -28.69 3.74 -4.00
CA VAL A 352 -29.49 2.80 -4.79
C VAL A 352 -30.31 3.56 -5.83
N ARG A 353 -31.05 4.58 -5.39
CA ARG A 353 -31.93 5.37 -6.25
C ARG A 353 -31.18 6.05 -7.40
N SER A 354 -30.01 6.63 -7.13
CA SER A 354 -29.23 7.35 -8.13
C SER A 354 -28.57 6.41 -9.15
N MET A 355 -28.19 5.20 -8.74
CA MET A 355 -27.47 4.25 -9.58
C MET A 355 -28.36 3.36 -10.44
N GLU A 356 -29.63 3.14 -10.08
CA GLU A 356 -30.51 2.15 -10.73
C GLU A 356 -30.56 2.28 -12.24
N LYS A 357 -30.83 3.48 -12.76
CA LYS A 357 -30.92 3.72 -14.19
C LYS A 357 -29.60 3.42 -14.91
N ALA A 358 -28.48 3.86 -14.33
CA ALA A 358 -27.16 3.66 -14.93
C ALA A 358 -26.76 2.16 -14.94
N LEU A 359 -27.12 1.42 -13.89
CA LEU A 359 -26.90 -0.03 -13.82
C LEU A 359 -27.73 -0.78 -14.85
N GLU A 360 -29.02 -0.43 -14.98
CA GLU A 360 -29.92 -1.00 -15.98
C GLU A 360 -29.40 -0.77 -17.41
N GLU A 361 -29.11 0.48 -17.77
CA GLU A 361 -28.63 0.87 -19.10
C GLU A 361 -27.34 0.15 -19.51
N LYS A 362 -26.48 -0.16 -18.53
CA LYS A 362 -25.20 -0.84 -18.76
C LYS A 362 -25.27 -2.36 -18.60
N SER A 363 -26.43 -2.92 -18.28
CA SER A 363 -26.57 -4.33 -17.89
C SER A 363 -25.56 -4.72 -16.80
N SER A 364 -25.36 -3.80 -15.85
CA SER A 364 -24.38 -3.87 -14.77
C SER A 364 -25.09 -4.10 -13.44
N ARG A 365 -24.33 -4.51 -12.42
CA ARG A 365 -24.85 -4.68 -11.06
C ARG A 365 -23.96 -3.99 -10.04
N LEU A 366 -24.54 -3.66 -8.90
CA LEU A 366 -23.86 -3.11 -7.74
C LEU A 366 -23.96 -4.08 -6.57
N LEU A 367 -22.83 -4.52 -6.05
CA LEU A 367 -22.74 -5.27 -4.80
C LEU A 367 -22.26 -4.33 -3.69
N ILE A 368 -23.14 -4.06 -2.73
CA ILE A 368 -22.84 -3.24 -1.56
C ILE A 368 -22.43 -4.14 -0.40
N LEU A 369 -21.18 -3.98 0.03
CA LEU A 369 -20.59 -4.65 1.19
C LEU A 369 -20.56 -3.66 2.35
N ASN A 370 -21.53 -3.75 3.25
CA ASN A 370 -21.48 -2.98 4.49
C ASN A 370 -20.49 -3.61 5.46
N CYS A 371 -19.32 -2.96 5.60
CA CYS A 371 -18.24 -3.40 6.48
C CYS A 371 -18.27 -2.70 7.85
N THR A 372 -19.25 -1.82 8.07
CA THR A 372 -19.44 -1.13 9.36
C THR A 372 -20.07 -2.05 10.40
N ARG A 373 -19.95 -1.69 11.69
CA ARG A 373 -20.50 -2.49 12.79
C ARG A 373 -22.03 -2.60 12.76
N GLN A 374 -22.72 -1.61 12.23
CA GLN A 374 -24.18 -1.55 12.23
C GLN A 374 -24.73 -1.93 10.86
N ALA A 375 -25.76 -2.76 10.85
CA ALA A 375 -26.55 -2.96 9.64
C ALA A 375 -27.21 -1.63 9.25
N MET A 376 -27.42 -1.44 7.97
CA MET A 376 -28.05 -0.26 7.40
C MET A 376 -29.26 -0.70 6.59
N ASP A 377 -30.30 0.12 6.57
CA ASP A 377 -31.46 -0.15 5.74
C ASP A 377 -31.12 0.12 4.26
N CYS A 378 -31.26 -0.90 3.42
CA CYS A 378 -30.98 -0.82 2.00
C CYS A 378 -32.27 -1.13 1.23
N PRO A 379 -32.77 -0.22 0.38
CA PRO A 379 -33.93 -0.49 -0.44
C PRO A 379 -33.72 -1.71 -1.34
N SER A 380 -34.81 -2.43 -1.59
CA SER A 380 -34.81 -3.54 -2.56
C SER A 380 -34.63 -2.99 -3.98
N SER A 381 -33.77 -3.62 -4.76
CA SER A 381 -33.55 -3.29 -6.16
C SER A 381 -33.23 -4.56 -6.96
N GLN A 382 -33.58 -4.57 -8.24
CA GLN A 382 -33.22 -5.68 -9.12
C GLN A 382 -31.73 -5.68 -9.47
N PHE A 383 -31.07 -4.52 -9.47
CA PHE A 383 -29.68 -4.34 -9.92
C PHE A 383 -28.68 -4.21 -8.77
N VAL A 384 -29.16 -4.06 -7.53
CA VAL A 384 -28.33 -3.90 -6.34
C VAL A 384 -28.49 -5.10 -5.41
N THR A 385 -27.37 -5.64 -4.94
CA THR A 385 -27.33 -6.61 -3.85
C THR A 385 -26.67 -5.96 -2.64
N TYR A 386 -27.28 -6.10 -1.46
CA TYR A 386 -26.72 -5.64 -0.20
C TYR A 386 -26.29 -6.82 0.67
N THR A 387 -25.13 -6.71 1.31
CA THR A 387 -24.64 -7.68 2.29
C THR A 387 -24.00 -6.96 3.46
N HIS A 388 -24.35 -7.35 4.69
CA HIS A 388 -23.71 -6.85 5.91
C HIS A 388 -22.64 -7.83 6.39
N THR A 389 -21.38 -7.45 6.22
CA THR A 389 -20.20 -8.24 6.60
C THR A 389 -19.24 -7.32 7.36
N PRO A 390 -19.46 -7.08 8.66
CA PRO A 390 -18.64 -6.15 9.44
C PRO A 390 -17.18 -6.63 9.52
N PHE A 391 -16.25 -5.67 9.58
CA PHE A 391 -14.85 -5.99 9.87
C PHE A 391 -14.73 -6.79 11.17
N PRO A 392 -13.82 -7.78 11.26
CA PRO A 392 -13.47 -8.39 12.53
C PRO A 392 -12.93 -7.36 13.54
N PHE A 393 -12.82 -7.74 14.81
CA PHE A 393 -12.19 -6.88 15.82
C PHE A 393 -10.67 -6.82 15.58
N ASP A 394 -10.06 -5.64 15.76
CA ASP A 394 -8.62 -5.38 15.52
C ASP A 394 -8.09 -5.88 14.16
N TYR A 395 -8.90 -5.75 13.12
CA TYR A 395 -8.57 -6.22 11.77
C TYR A 395 -8.25 -5.08 10.81
N HIS A 396 -7.11 -5.20 10.15
CA HIS A 396 -6.68 -4.33 9.06
C HIS A 396 -6.56 -5.15 7.77
N TRP A 397 -7.39 -4.85 6.77
CA TRP A 397 -7.53 -5.65 5.54
C TRP A 397 -6.31 -5.62 4.60
N ASN A 398 -5.46 -4.62 4.79
CA ASN A 398 -4.23 -4.38 4.04
C ASN A 398 -2.98 -4.91 4.76
N GLU A 399 -3.12 -5.51 5.96
CA GLU A 399 -2.00 -6.11 6.69
C GLU A 399 -1.98 -7.64 6.52
N ILE A 400 -0.88 -8.17 5.98
CA ILE A 400 -0.72 -9.60 5.72
C ILE A 400 -0.86 -10.47 6.96
N THR A 401 -0.39 -9.99 8.11
CA THR A 401 -0.53 -10.67 9.41
C THR A 401 -1.99 -10.73 9.88
N ASN A 402 -2.88 -9.88 9.35
CA ASN A 402 -4.29 -9.87 9.71
C ASN A 402 -5.15 -10.70 8.76
N PHE A 403 -5.04 -10.49 7.45
CA PHE A 403 -5.86 -11.24 6.48
C PHE A 403 -5.47 -12.72 6.36
N THR A 404 -4.28 -13.11 6.81
CA THR A 404 -3.87 -14.53 6.83
C THR A 404 -4.31 -15.29 8.09
N LYS A 405 -4.75 -14.60 9.15
CA LYS A 405 -5.37 -15.27 10.31
C LYS A 405 -6.68 -15.93 9.89
N ASP A 406 -7.12 -16.96 10.61
CA ASP A 406 -8.37 -17.66 10.33
C ASP A 406 -9.58 -16.72 10.29
N VAL A 407 -9.60 -15.72 11.20
CA VAL A 407 -10.66 -14.70 11.23
C VAL A 407 -10.64 -13.79 9.99
N GLY A 408 -9.44 -13.47 9.49
CA GLY A 408 -9.24 -12.68 8.27
C GLY A 408 -9.66 -13.48 7.03
N LEU A 409 -9.20 -14.72 6.92
CA LEU A 409 -9.58 -15.63 5.84
C LEU A 409 -11.09 -15.85 5.79
N ALA A 410 -11.75 -16.05 6.94
CA ALA A 410 -13.20 -16.21 7.03
C ALA A 410 -13.98 -14.94 6.67
N PHE A 411 -13.42 -13.76 6.95
CA PHE A 411 -13.98 -12.48 6.51
C PHE A 411 -13.88 -12.34 4.98
N ASP A 412 -12.68 -12.48 4.43
CA ASP A 412 -12.43 -12.39 2.99
C ASP A 412 -13.29 -13.41 2.22
N ALA A 413 -13.34 -14.67 2.67
CA ALA A 413 -14.11 -15.73 2.00
C ALA A 413 -15.61 -15.43 1.90
N ARG A 414 -16.21 -14.78 2.92
CA ARG A 414 -17.62 -14.36 2.88
C ARG A 414 -17.86 -13.30 1.81
N ILE A 415 -16.95 -12.33 1.69
CA ILE A 415 -17.04 -11.30 0.67
C ILE A 415 -16.84 -11.91 -0.72
N MET A 416 -15.87 -12.81 -0.87
CA MET A 416 -15.63 -13.51 -2.15
C MET A 416 -16.83 -14.34 -2.58
N ALA A 417 -17.51 -15.01 -1.64
CA ALA A 417 -18.73 -15.74 -1.94
C ALA A 417 -19.84 -14.81 -2.48
N ALA A 418 -20.01 -13.62 -1.90
CA ALA A 418 -20.96 -12.63 -2.39
C ALA A 418 -20.62 -12.13 -3.80
N ILE A 419 -19.35 -11.82 -4.07
CA ILE A 419 -18.90 -11.40 -5.41
C ILE A 419 -19.16 -12.51 -6.44
N LYS A 420 -18.78 -13.76 -6.12
CA LYS A 420 -18.99 -14.91 -7.02
C LYS A 420 -20.46 -15.19 -7.30
N GLN A 421 -21.32 -15.06 -6.30
CA GLN A 421 -22.77 -15.22 -6.49
C GLN A 421 -23.34 -14.18 -7.45
N GLU A 422 -22.85 -12.94 -7.41
CA GLU A 422 -23.28 -11.90 -8.34
C GLU A 422 -22.70 -12.10 -9.75
N ILE A 423 -21.45 -12.57 -9.89
CA ILE A 423 -20.90 -12.98 -11.18
C ILE A 423 -21.78 -14.08 -11.80
N ASP A 424 -22.09 -15.13 -11.05
CA ASP A 424 -22.94 -16.23 -11.52
C ASP A 424 -24.36 -15.76 -11.89
N ARG A 425 -24.88 -14.74 -11.20
CA ARG A 425 -26.19 -14.14 -11.51
C ARG A 425 -26.14 -13.37 -12.82
N MET A 426 -25.08 -12.57 -13.04
CA MET A 426 -24.88 -11.78 -14.25
C MET A 426 -24.59 -12.64 -15.48
N ASP A 427 -23.85 -13.74 -15.32
CA ASP A 427 -23.52 -14.64 -16.43
C ASP A 427 -24.72 -15.54 -16.84
N ARG A 428 -25.79 -15.61 -16.02
CA ARG A 428 -27.04 -16.32 -16.33
C ARG A 428 -28.14 -15.43 -16.93
N SER A 429 -28.08 -14.11 -16.69
CA SER A 429 -29.00 -13.10 -17.24
C SER A 429 -28.55 -12.64 -18.62
#